data_AF-A0A9E2VKQ1-F1
#
_entry.id   AF-A0A9E2VKQ1-F1
#
_cell.length_a   1.000
_cell.length_b   1.000
_cell.length_c   1.000
_cell.angle_alpha   90.00
_cell.angle_beta   90.00
_cell.angle_gamma   90.00
#
_symmetry.space_group_name_H-M   'P 1'
#
loop_
_entity.id
_entity.type
_entity.pdbx_description
1 polymer ?
#
loop_
_entity_poly.entity_id
_entity_poly.type
_entity_poly.pdbx_seq_one_letter_code
_entity_poly.pdbx_strand_id
1 'polypeptide(L)'
;MNPSPPTCASGFGPRACPRANLRTYRRSLVALGLPLAVGTLFFGCAVGPNFKSPPPPPVDRYTASPPSETTGSTNVLGGEPQHFLSGADLPAEWWRLFHSRPLDDLIGRALTNNPSLRAAQAALVAAREAVAAQRGAYYPSVSGGFGATRAKTSAQLAPVPANNDLYFSLYTPQVNVAYVPD
;
A
#
# COMPACT_ATOMS: atom_id res chain seq x y z
N MET A 1 32.61 -28.93 -36.61
CA MET A 1 33.23 -29.04 -37.95
C MET A 1 34.04 -27.79 -38.22
N ASN A 2 35.32 -28.00 -38.53
CA ASN A 2 36.38 -27.00 -38.72
C ASN A 2 36.24 -26.31 -40.09
N PRO A 3 36.41 -24.98 -40.24
CA PRO A 3 36.41 -24.34 -41.55
C PRO A 3 37.78 -24.43 -42.21
N SER A 4 37.80 -24.83 -43.49
CA SER A 4 38.98 -24.83 -44.36
C SER A 4 39.42 -23.41 -44.75
N PRO A 5 40.72 -23.13 -44.96
CA PRO A 5 41.21 -21.81 -45.33
C PRO A 5 41.06 -21.51 -46.85
N PRO A 6 41.10 -20.23 -47.25
CA PRO A 6 40.91 -19.81 -48.65
C PRO A 6 42.20 -19.94 -49.49
N THR A 7 42.05 -20.45 -50.71
CA THR A 7 43.09 -20.45 -51.76
C THR A 7 43.19 -19.06 -52.39
N CYS A 8 44.36 -18.41 -52.30
CA CYS A 8 44.63 -17.14 -52.98
C CYS A 8 45.08 -17.39 -54.43
N ALA A 9 44.31 -16.88 -55.40
CA ALA A 9 44.77 -16.72 -56.77
C ALA A 9 45.72 -15.52 -56.87
N SER A 10 46.86 -15.73 -57.52
CA SER A 10 47.92 -14.77 -57.78
C SER A 10 47.47 -13.72 -58.81
N GLY A 11 47.39 -12.46 -58.39
CA GLY A 11 47.14 -11.32 -59.25
C GLY A 11 47.84 -10.08 -58.69
N PHE A 12 48.86 -9.60 -59.40
CA PHE A 12 49.67 -8.43 -59.07
C PHE A 12 48.80 -7.15 -59.04
N GLY A 13 48.77 -6.49 -57.88
CA GLY A 13 48.26 -5.12 -57.69
C GLY A 13 48.18 -4.74 -56.21
N PRO A 14 48.52 -3.50 -55.80
CA PRO A 14 48.44 -3.09 -54.41
C PRO A 14 46.97 -2.85 -54.03
N ARG A 15 46.30 -3.87 -53.48
CA ARG A 15 44.97 -3.72 -52.88
C ARG A 15 45.12 -3.41 -51.40
N ALA A 16 44.61 -2.25 -51.01
CA ALA A 16 44.53 -1.82 -49.61
C ALA A 16 43.75 -2.86 -48.79
N CYS A 17 44.33 -3.27 -47.66
CA CYS A 17 43.69 -4.13 -46.67
C CYS A 17 42.65 -3.28 -45.89
N PRO A 18 41.36 -3.63 -45.86
CA PRO A 18 40.40 -2.87 -45.08
C PRO A 18 40.69 -3.06 -43.60
N ARG A 19 41.02 -1.96 -42.89
CA ARG A 19 41.12 -1.95 -41.43
C ARG A 19 39.76 -2.34 -40.84
N ALA A 20 39.66 -3.54 -40.29
CA ALA A 20 38.49 -3.97 -39.54
C ALA A 20 38.31 -3.03 -38.32
N ASN A 21 37.23 -2.25 -38.33
CA ASN A 21 36.88 -1.32 -37.27
C ASN A 21 36.43 -2.08 -36.01
N LEU A 22 37.38 -2.46 -35.14
CA LEU A 22 37.13 -3.02 -33.81
C LEU A 22 36.49 -2.02 -32.82
N ARG A 23 36.34 -0.74 -33.20
CA ARG A 23 35.76 0.31 -32.35
C ARG A 23 34.25 0.18 -32.14
N THR A 24 33.53 -0.49 -33.03
CA THR A 24 32.06 -0.53 -33.00
C THR A 24 31.51 -1.53 -31.99
N TYR A 25 32.30 -2.55 -31.60
CA TYR A 25 31.83 -3.61 -30.69
C TYR A 25 31.83 -3.20 -29.21
N ARG A 26 32.67 -2.22 -28.82
CA ARG A 26 32.76 -1.71 -27.44
C ARG A 26 31.59 -0.82 -27.02
N ARG A 27 30.85 -0.23 -27.98
CA ARG A 27 29.71 0.66 -27.69
C ARG A 27 28.43 -0.12 -27.37
N SER A 28 28.29 -1.32 -27.92
CA SER A 28 27.07 -2.14 -27.76
C SER A 28 26.94 -2.81 -26.40
N LEU A 29 28.05 -3.03 -25.68
CA LEU A 29 28.03 -3.64 -24.33
C LEU A 29 27.67 -2.63 -23.23
N VAL A 30 27.95 -1.34 -23.41
CA VAL A 30 27.63 -0.30 -22.40
C VAL A 30 26.17 0.16 -22.52
N ALA A 31 25.63 0.20 -23.73
CA ALA A 31 24.24 0.64 -23.98
C ALA A 31 23.18 -0.34 -23.44
N LEU A 32 23.55 -1.61 -23.20
CA LEU A 32 22.66 -2.65 -22.69
C LEU A 32 22.77 -2.86 -21.17
N GLY A 33 23.76 -2.26 -20.50
CA GLY A 33 23.94 -2.38 -19.05
C GLY A 33 23.07 -1.42 -18.23
N LEU A 34 22.73 -0.24 -18.79
CA LEU A 34 21.89 0.76 -18.12
C LEU A 34 20.44 0.29 -17.85
N PRO A 35 19.73 -0.36 -18.78
CA PRO A 35 18.37 -0.85 -18.49
C PRO A 35 18.36 -2.06 -17.55
N LEU A 36 19.45 -2.85 -17.50
CA LEU A 36 19.54 -4.03 -16.63
C LEU A 36 19.73 -3.64 -15.14
N ALA A 37 20.49 -2.57 -14.87
CA ALA A 37 20.71 -2.07 -13.51
C ALA A 37 19.47 -1.37 -12.90
N VAL A 38 18.58 -0.83 -13.75
CA VAL A 38 17.32 -0.21 -13.31
C VAL A 38 16.27 -1.27 -12.93
N GLY A 39 16.32 -2.46 -13.55
CA GLY A 39 15.36 -3.55 -13.27
C GLY A 39 15.54 -4.25 -11.92
N THR A 40 16.72 -4.19 -11.31
CA THR A 40 17.03 -4.86 -10.03
C THR A 40 16.61 -4.07 -8.78
N LEU A 41 16.15 -2.82 -8.94
CA LEU A 41 15.72 -1.94 -7.85
C LEU A 41 14.23 -2.06 -7.49
N PHE A 42 13.52 -3.08 -8.02
CA PHE A 42 12.08 -3.29 -7.81
C PHE A 42 11.76 -4.63 -7.11
N PHE A 43 12.71 -5.22 -6.39
CA PHE A 43 12.49 -6.47 -5.65
C PHE A 43 12.26 -6.20 -4.17
N GLY A 44 11.20 -5.45 -3.85
CA GLY A 44 10.66 -5.38 -2.50
C GLY A 44 10.12 -6.74 -2.06
N CYS A 45 10.77 -7.35 -1.07
CA CYS A 45 10.25 -8.53 -0.41
C CYS A 45 9.17 -8.10 0.60
N ALA A 46 7.96 -8.65 0.49
CA ALA A 46 6.96 -8.53 1.55
C ALA A 46 7.47 -9.22 2.84
N VAL A 47 8.10 -8.45 3.73
CA VAL A 47 8.61 -8.93 5.03
C VAL A 47 7.49 -8.92 6.05
N GLY A 48 6.68 -9.96 6.04
CA GLY A 48 5.68 -10.23 7.06
C GLY A 48 5.26 -11.70 7.04
N PRO A 49 5.08 -12.36 8.21
CA PRO A 49 4.53 -13.70 8.22
C PRO A 49 3.11 -13.66 7.66
N ASN A 50 2.76 -14.64 6.82
CA ASN A 50 1.39 -14.80 6.34
C ASN A 50 0.46 -14.97 7.54
N PHE A 51 -0.60 -14.16 7.60
CA PHE A 51 -1.62 -14.29 8.63
C PHE A 51 -2.24 -15.69 8.57
N LYS A 52 -2.21 -16.42 9.69
CA LYS A 52 -2.90 -17.69 9.87
C LYS A 52 -3.88 -17.52 11.02
N SER A 53 -5.17 -17.73 10.74
CA SER A 53 -6.17 -17.75 11.80
C SER A 53 -5.81 -18.84 12.81
N PRO A 54 -5.94 -18.55 14.12
CA PRO A 54 -5.75 -19.59 15.13
C PRO A 54 -6.75 -20.73 14.90
N PRO A 55 -6.35 -21.99 15.16
CA PRO A 55 -7.28 -23.11 15.05
C PRO A 55 -8.45 -22.89 16.01
N PRO A 56 -9.67 -23.32 15.63
CA PRO A 56 -10.81 -23.24 16.52
C PRO A 56 -10.53 -24.05 17.81
N PRO A 57 -11.16 -23.70 18.94
CA PRO A 57 -11.09 -24.51 20.15
C PRO A 57 -11.48 -25.98 19.85
N PRO A 58 -10.87 -26.97 20.52
CA PRO A 58 -11.10 -28.39 20.26
C PRO A 58 -12.43 -28.89 20.87
N VAL A 59 -13.50 -28.12 20.72
CA VAL A 59 -14.84 -28.46 21.20
C VAL A 59 -15.85 -28.20 20.09
N ASP A 60 -16.67 -29.20 19.80
CA ASP A 60 -17.71 -29.10 18.77
C ASP A 60 -19.04 -28.55 19.33
N ARG A 61 -19.08 -28.23 20.63
CA ARG A 61 -20.29 -27.77 21.33
C ARG A 61 -19.97 -27.03 22.62
N TYR A 62 -20.89 -26.17 23.04
CA TYR A 62 -20.84 -25.49 24.34
C TYR A 62 -21.42 -26.33 25.49
N THR A 63 -22.29 -27.30 25.21
CA THR A 63 -22.99 -28.11 26.21
C THR A 63 -22.35 -29.48 26.41
N ALA A 64 -22.38 -30.01 27.64
CA ALA A 64 -21.80 -31.32 27.96
C ALA A 64 -22.52 -32.49 27.24
N SER A 65 -23.82 -32.36 27.01
CA SER A 65 -24.64 -33.32 26.26
C SER A 65 -25.34 -32.61 25.09
N PRO A 66 -25.68 -33.32 24.00
CA PRO A 66 -26.47 -32.73 22.92
C PRO A 66 -27.79 -32.19 23.50
N PRO A 67 -28.15 -30.91 23.24
CA PRO A 67 -29.46 -30.42 23.63
C PRO A 67 -30.53 -31.21 22.87
N SER A 68 -31.67 -31.45 23.51
CA SER A 68 -32.84 -31.98 22.82
C SER A 68 -33.23 -31.03 21.70
N GLU A 69 -33.49 -31.55 20.51
CA GLU A 69 -33.95 -30.74 19.36
C GLU A 69 -35.23 -29.97 19.69
N THR A 70 -36.02 -30.50 20.61
CA THR A 70 -37.28 -29.90 21.07
C THR A 70 -37.22 -29.63 22.56
N THR A 71 -37.55 -28.41 22.97
CA THR A 71 -37.70 -28.01 24.39
C THR A 71 -39.06 -28.41 24.93
N GLY A 72 -39.16 -28.58 26.25
CA GLY A 72 -40.40 -28.98 26.92
C GLY A 72 -41.53 -27.98 26.67
N SER A 73 -42.72 -28.51 26.37
CA SER A 73 -43.95 -27.75 26.20
C SER A 73 -44.77 -27.72 27.49
N THR A 74 -45.47 -26.61 27.72
CA THR A 74 -46.47 -26.48 28.79
C THR A 74 -47.81 -26.17 28.16
N ASN A 75 -48.90 -26.71 28.71
CA ASN A 75 -50.24 -26.58 28.14
C ASN A 75 -50.86 -25.19 28.45
N VAL A 76 -50.12 -24.12 28.15
CA VAL A 76 -50.49 -22.71 28.36
C VAL A 76 -50.20 -21.91 27.09
N LEU A 77 -50.84 -20.74 26.95
CA LEU A 77 -50.65 -19.84 25.82
C LEU A 77 -49.16 -19.40 25.73
N GLY A 78 -48.49 -19.71 24.62
CA GLY A 78 -47.05 -19.47 24.43
C GLY A 78 -46.13 -20.63 24.90
N GLY A 79 -46.71 -21.75 25.34
CA GLY A 79 -45.99 -22.95 25.77
C GLY A 79 -45.74 -24.00 24.70
N GLU A 80 -45.85 -23.65 23.41
CA GLU A 80 -45.56 -24.54 22.29
C GLU A 80 -44.09 -25.01 22.31
N PRO A 81 -43.80 -26.26 21.90
CA PRO A 81 -42.45 -26.80 21.89
C PRO A 81 -41.54 -26.00 20.95
N GLN A 82 -40.46 -25.41 21.49
CA GLN A 82 -39.48 -24.71 20.67
C GLN A 82 -38.43 -25.67 20.13
N HIS A 83 -37.98 -25.42 18.89
CA HIS A 83 -37.01 -26.27 18.20
C HIS A 83 -35.65 -25.57 18.07
N PHE A 84 -34.57 -26.27 18.38
CA PHE A 84 -33.20 -25.79 18.15
C PHE A 84 -32.75 -26.14 16.73
N LEU A 85 -32.65 -25.13 15.87
CA LEU A 85 -32.11 -25.28 14.51
C LEU A 85 -30.59 -25.12 14.53
N SER A 86 -29.88 -26.24 14.65
CA SER A 86 -28.42 -26.25 14.63
C SER A 86 -27.90 -25.88 13.23
N GLY A 87 -27.00 -24.90 13.15
CA GLY A 87 -26.39 -24.46 11.89
C GLY A 87 -27.26 -23.55 11.02
N ALA A 88 -28.41 -23.09 11.51
CA ALA A 88 -29.20 -22.07 10.83
C ALA A 88 -28.55 -20.69 10.98
N ASP A 89 -28.51 -19.92 9.89
CA ASP A 89 -28.11 -18.51 9.94
C ASP A 89 -29.22 -17.66 10.58
N LEU A 90 -28.83 -16.81 11.52
CA LEU A 90 -29.74 -15.86 12.13
C LEU A 90 -29.95 -14.67 11.18
N PRO A 91 -31.20 -14.27 10.88
CA PRO A 91 -31.43 -13.12 10.02
C PRO A 91 -30.86 -11.84 10.65
N ALA A 92 -30.45 -10.90 9.81
CA ALA A 92 -29.93 -9.61 10.26
C ALA A 92 -30.92 -8.87 11.20
N GLU A 93 -32.21 -9.02 10.91
CA GLU A 93 -33.32 -8.46 11.69
C GLU A 93 -33.89 -9.49 12.67
N TRP A 94 -33.00 -10.13 13.45
CA TRP A 94 -33.30 -11.22 14.37
C TRP A 94 -34.50 -10.95 15.30
N TRP A 95 -34.75 -9.69 15.64
CA TRP A 95 -35.83 -9.30 16.53
C TRP A 95 -37.23 -9.49 15.92
N ARG A 96 -37.35 -9.57 14.59
CA ARG A 96 -38.64 -9.86 13.94
C ARG A 96 -39.11 -11.29 14.19
N LEU A 97 -38.22 -12.20 14.60
CA LEU A 97 -38.56 -13.56 15.00
C LEU A 97 -39.48 -13.60 16.22
N PHE A 98 -39.56 -12.51 16.99
CA PHE A 98 -40.48 -12.38 18.12
C PHE A 98 -41.91 -12.00 17.71
N HIS A 99 -42.14 -11.67 16.44
CA HIS A 99 -43.45 -11.28 15.89
C HIS A 99 -44.15 -10.16 16.69
N SER A 100 -43.37 -9.23 17.24
CA SER A 100 -43.84 -8.14 18.09
C SER A 100 -43.66 -6.81 17.39
N ARG A 101 -44.74 -6.27 16.81
CA ARG A 101 -44.71 -4.97 16.13
C ARG A 101 -44.20 -3.82 17.02
N PRO A 102 -44.58 -3.71 18.32
CA PRO A 102 -44.01 -2.69 19.20
C PRO A 102 -42.49 -2.82 19.37
N LEU A 103 -41.96 -4.05 19.39
CA LEU A 103 -40.52 -4.31 19.49
C LEU A 103 -39.80 -3.91 18.20
N ASP A 104 -40.37 -4.25 17.04
CA ASP A 104 -39.83 -3.88 15.73
C ASP A 104 -39.70 -2.35 15.61
N ASP A 105 -40.74 -1.60 16.00
CA ASP A 105 -40.77 -0.14 15.97
C ASP A 105 -39.78 0.48 16.96
N LEU A 106 -39.57 -0.15 18.13
CA LEU A 106 -38.59 0.31 19.11
C LEU A 106 -37.16 0.14 18.59
N ILE A 107 -36.85 -1.05 18.06
CA ILE A 107 -35.50 -1.35 17.55
C ILE A 107 -35.21 -0.53 16.29
N GLY A 108 -36.17 -0.39 15.39
CA GLY A 108 -36.04 0.48 14.21
C GLY A 108 -35.66 1.91 14.60
N ARG A 109 -36.39 2.51 15.55
CA ARG A 109 -36.08 3.85 16.06
C ARG A 109 -34.72 3.92 16.76
N ALA A 110 -34.33 2.87 17.47
CA ALA A 110 -33.02 2.81 18.13
C ALA A 110 -31.89 2.76 17.08
N LEU A 111 -31.97 1.89 16.08
CA LEU A 111 -30.95 1.76 15.04
C LEU A 111 -30.76 3.06 14.24
N THR A 112 -31.83 3.81 13.97
CA THR A 112 -31.74 5.08 13.23
C THR A 112 -31.23 6.24 14.07
N ASN A 113 -31.54 6.27 15.37
CA ASN A 113 -31.29 7.44 16.23
C ASN A 113 -30.22 7.23 17.29
N ASN A 114 -29.52 6.09 17.31
CA ASN A 114 -28.52 5.79 18.34
C ASN A 114 -27.19 6.53 18.11
N PRO A 115 -26.79 7.46 19.00
CA PRO A 115 -25.51 8.17 18.90
C PRO A 115 -24.29 7.25 19.02
N SER A 116 -24.39 6.12 19.74
CA SER A 116 -23.26 5.19 19.87
C SER A 116 -22.96 4.46 18.56
N LEU A 117 -23.98 4.13 17.77
CA LEU A 117 -23.79 3.56 16.42
C LEU A 117 -23.13 4.58 15.48
N ARG A 118 -23.54 5.85 15.56
CA ARG A 118 -22.89 6.94 14.80
C ARG A 118 -21.42 7.09 15.19
N ALA A 119 -21.11 7.03 16.49
CA ALA A 119 -19.74 7.08 16.99
C ALA A 119 -18.90 5.88 16.51
N ALA A 120 -19.45 4.67 16.54
CA ALA A 120 -18.79 3.48 16.04
C ALA A 120 -18.50 3.57 14.52
N GLN A 121 -19.45 4.09 13.74
CA GLN A 121 -19.23 4.32 12.30
C GLN A 121 -18.12 5.35 12.04
N ALA A 122 -18.09 6.45 12.81
CA ALA A 122 -17.02 7.44 12.73
C ALA A 122 -15.65 6.85 13.10
N ALA A 123 -15.59 5.98 14.12
CA ALA A 123 -14.37 5.27 14.50
C ALA A 123 -13.86 4.36 13.37
N LEU A 124 -14.77 3.68 12.66
CA LEU A 124 -14.40 2.87 11.49
C LEU A 124 -13.83 3.73 10.35
N VAL A 125 -14.41 4.91 10.09
CA VAL A 125 -13.87 5.85 9.09
C VAL A 125 -12.49 6.33 9.52
N ALA A 126 -12.31 6.75 10.78
CA ALA A 126 -11.01 7.17 11.30
C ALA A 126 -9.94 6.08 11.17
N ALA A 127 -10.29 4.82 11.44
CA ALA A 127 -9.38 3.68 11.24
C ALA A 127 -8.99 3.49 9.77
N ARG A 128 -9.94 3.64 8.83
CA ARG A 128 -9.66 3.55 7.39
C ARG A 128 -8.75 4.68 6.91
N GLU A 129 -8.99 5.90 7.36
CA GLU A 129 -8.14 7.05 7.02
C GLU A 129 -6.75 6.94 7.63
N ALA A 130 -6.62 6.36 8.83
CA ALA A 130 -5.32 6.04 9.40
C ALA A 130 -4.54 5.05 8.52
N VAL A 131 -5.20 3.99 8.02
CA VAL A 131 -4.59 3.06 7.06
C VAL A 131 -4.23 3.77 5.75
N ALA A 132 -5.08 4.65 5.23
CA ALA A 132 -4.80 5.41 4.02
C ALA A 132 -3.58 6.34 4.20
N ALA A 133 -3.47 7.03 5.33
CA ALA A 133 -2.32 7.87 5.67
C ALA A 133 -1.02 7.05 5.75
N GLN A 134 -1.06 5.85 6.35
CA GLN A 134 0.11 4.96 6.40
C GLN A 134 0.48 4.43 5.01
N ARG A 135 -0.50 4.14 4.14
CA ARG A 135 -0.21 3.79 2.74
C ARG A 135 0.48 4.92 1.98
N GLY A 136 0.23 6.17 2.37
CA GLY A 136 0.95 7.34 1.86
C GLY A 136 2.47 7.24 2.01
N ALA A 137 2.95 6.54 3.05
CA ALA A 137 4.38 6.34 3.29
C ALA A 137 5.07 5.43 2.26
N TYR A 138 4.31 4.64 1.49
CA TYR A 138 4.85 3.84 0.39
C TYR A 138 5.05 4.65 -0.90
N TYR A 139 4.63 5.91 -0.94
CA TYR A 139 4.81 6.79 -2.10
C TYR A 139 5.95 7.79 -1.86
N PRO A 140 6.58 8.31 -2.93
CA PRO A 140 7.53 9.41 -2.81
C PRO A 140 6.88 10.63 -2.15
N SER A 141 7.55 11.17 -1.14
CA SER A 141 7.19 12.45 -0.54
C SER A 141 7.84 13.58 -1.33
N VAL A 142 7.05 14.61 -1.67
CA VAL A 142 7.52 15.82 -2.35
C VAL A 142 7.17 17.01 -1.47
N SER A 143 8.17 17.81 -1.13
CA SER A 143 7.98 19.06 -0.39
C SER A 143 8.66 20.21 -1.11
N GLY A 144 8.03 21.38 -1.07
CA GLY A 144 8.57 22.61 -1.61
C GLY A 144 8.67 23.65 -0.51
N GLY A 145 9.66 24.52 -0.60
CA GLY A 145 9.79 25.65 0.30
C GLY A 145 10.37 26.87 -0.42
N PHE A 146 10.15 28.02 0.18
CA PHE A 146 10.66 29.29 -0.31
C PHE A 146 11.15 30.11 0.87
N GLY A 147 12.45 30.42 0.88
CA GLY A 147 13.06 31.31 1.85
C GLY A 147 13.29 32.69 1.25
N ALA A 148 12.92 33.73 1.98
CA ALA A 148 13.28 35.11 1.65
C ALA A 148 13.96 35.75 2.87
N THR A 149 15.23 36.11 2.74
CA THR A 149 16.00 36.72 3.82
C THR A 149 16.58 38.04 3.35
N ARG A 150 16.37 39.09 4.14
CA ARG A 150 17.03 40.38 3.94
C ARG A 150 18.02 40.60 5.06
N ALA A 151 19.26 40.89 4.70
CA ALA A 151 20.32 41.11 5.68
C ALA A 151 21.10 42.38 5.36
N LYS A 152 21.69 42.96 6.41
CA LYS A 152 22.63 44.06 6.30
C LYS A 152 24.00 43.54 6.74
N THR A 153 25.00 43.66 5.87
CA THR A 153 26.39 43.32 6.21
C THR A 153 27.15 44.59 6.60
N SER A 154 28.03 44.49 7.60
CA SER A 154 28.89 45.60 8.01
C SER A 154 30.11 45.69 7.09
N ALA A 155 30.44 46.90 6.67
CA ALA A 155 31.59 47.19 5.82
C ALA A 155 32.95 46.87 6.50
N GLN A 156 32.97 46.67 7.82
CA GLN A 156 34.17 46.40 8.61
C GLN A 156 34.45 44.89 8.77
N LEU A 157 33.44 44.03 8.60
CA LEU A 157 33.52 42.60 8.91
C LEU A 157 33.56 41.69 7.67
N ALA A 158 33.14 42.15 6.49
CA ALA A 158 33.19 41.37 5.25
C ALA A 158 33.29 42.28 3.99
N PRO A 159 33.99 41.83 2.93
CA PRO A 159 33.96 42.51 1.63
C PRO A 159 32.53 42.54 1.08
N VAL A 160 32.08 43.70 0.61
CA VAL A 160 30.70 43.89 0.14
C VAL A 160 30.47 43.11 -1.17
N PRO A 161 29.35 42.40 -1.35
CA PRO A 161 29.02 41.73 -2.62
C PRO A 161 28.96 42.72 -3.80
N ALA A 162 29.09 42.18 -5.03
CA ALA A 162 29.40 42.82 -6.32
C ALA A 162 28.90 44.26 -6.65
N ASN A 163 27.90 44.81 -5.95
CA ASN A 163 27.33 46.15 -6.18
C ASN A 163 27.64 47.16 -5.06
N ASN A 164 28.54 46.84 -4.12
CA ASN A 164 28.91 47.71 -2.98
C ASN A 164 27.71 48.15 -2.12
N ASP A 165 26.62 47.38 -2.12
CA ASP A 165 25.43 47.61 -1.28
C ASP A 165 25.50 46.77 0.00
N LEU A 166 25.29 47.43 1.14
CA LEU A 166 25.30 46.78 2.45
C LEU A 166 24.02 46.00 2.71
N TYR A 167 22.94 46.27 1.95
CA TYR A 167 21.69 45.54 2.02
C TYR A 167 21.59 44.54 0.87
N PHE A 168 21.27 43.29 1.20
CA PHE A 168 20.95 42.30 0.19
C PHE A 168 19.70 41.51 0.58
N SER A 169 18.97 41.08 -0.45
CA SER A 169 17.83 40.18 -0.35
C SER A 169 18.20 38.87 -1.03
N LEU A 170 18.03 37.76 -0.32
CA LEU A 170 18.23 36.40 -0.81
C LEU A 170 16.89 35.70 -0.92
N TYR A 171 16.57 35.21 -2.11
CA TYR A 171 15.39 34.39 -2.37
C TYR A 171 15.84 32.99 -2.77
N THR A 172 15.43 32.00 -2.00
CA THR A 172 15.86 30.61 -2.15
C THR A 172 14.63 29.73 -2.30
N PRO A 173 14.24 29.35 -3.54
CA PRO A 173 13.29 28.28 -3.75
C PRO A 173 13.99 26.92 -3.57
N GLN A 174 13.34 25.98 -2.89
CA GLN A 174 13.82 24.60 -2.77
C GLN A 174 12.68 23.60 -2.99
N VAL A 175 13.02 22.45 -3.58
CA VAL A 175 12.14 21.28 -3.68
C VAL A 175 12.92 20.08 -3.18
N ASN A 176 12.33 19.30 -2.29
CA ASN A 176 12.89 18.07 -1.74
C ASN A 176 11.97 16.90 -2.11
N VAL A 177 12.56 15.84 -2.66
CA VAL A 177 11.88 14.58 -2.97
C VAL A 177 12.57 13.47 -2.21
N ALA A 178 11.83 12.74 -1.37
CA ALA A 178 12.35 11.61 -0.61
C ALA A 178 11.47 10.38 -0.81
N TYR A 179 12.10 9.22 -1.03
CA TYR A 179 11.44 7.92 -1.19
C TYR A 179 12.34 6.83 -0.60
N VAL A 180 11.73 5.70 -0.21
CA VAL A 180 12.46 4.51 0.21
C VAL A 180 12.43 3.51 -0.96
N PRO A 181 13.59 3.13 -1.54
CA PRO A 181 13.64 2.03 -2.50
C PRO A 181 13.44 0.70 -1.77
N ASP A 182 12.49 -0.10 -2.22
CA ASP A 182 12.20 -1.44 -1.73
C ASP A 182 12.96 -2.55 -2.47
#